data_AF-A0A9E0H715-F1
#
_entry.id   AF-A0A9E0H715-F1
#
_cell.length_a   1.000
_cell.length_b   1.000
_cell.length_c   1.000
_cell.angle_alpha   90.00
_cell.angle_beta   90.00
_cell.angle_gamma   90.00
#
_symmetry.space_group_name_H-M   'P 1'
#
loop_
_entity.id
_entity.type
_entity.pdbx_description
1 polymer ?
#
loop_
_entity_poly.entity_id
_entity_poly.type
_entity_poly.pdbx_seq_one_letter_code
_entity_poly.pdbx_strand_id
1 'polypeptide(L)'
;MVRPRRLRLSLVALAALAAPAAADVAVVKGGPAAATRPVVDGALSEAHQAMAVCWRAPTAGPVRIKLAVDRDGTVTATAATKGAAAQCAAGILAVWSLPGGPWKGEVDLAPGAAAAPALSQRIQRELASASASLRACQDRAPGKAGAVAIKLRINPDGSIAKDVKVTSSLGAALDGCVAQAVAAIRLAPLGTAAAVNYQLAIKFDGAAAGATSATSPGPAEAPTATVEGARAPAEIAAAVETARPALTRCLKPATGKLVVVRFTIRADGTTKNLVIKESSGQATADACVKQVLGGLKLATASDETKVVLPLRF
;
A
#
# COMPACT_ATOMS: atom_id res chain seq x y z
N MET A 1 22.40 -49.70 -43.50
CA MET A 1 22.94 -48.32 -43.37
C MET A 1 21.78 -47.35 -43.16
N VAL A 2 21.53 -46.93 -41.91
CA VAL A 2 20.44 -46.01 -41.57
C VAL A 2 21.07 -44.77 -40.92
N ARG A 3 20.93 -43.60 -41.55
CA ARG A 3 21.42 -42.32 -41.02
C ARG A 3 20.38 -41.70 -40.09
N PRO A 4 20.73 -41.27 -38.87
CA PRO A 4 19.81 -40.54 -38.01
C PRO A 4 19.72 -39.07 -38.43
N ARG A 5 18.50 -38.60 -38.71
CA ARG A 5 18.16 -37.18 -38.92
C ARG A 5 18.19 -36.46 -37.57
N ARG A 6 19.08 -35.47 -37.42
CA ARG A 6 19.09 -34.56 -36.27
C ARG A 6 18.02 -33.48 -36.46
N LEU A 7 16.98 -33.52 -35.63
CA LEU A 7 15.97 -32.46 -35.50
C LEU A 7 16.61 -31.28 -34.75
N ARG A 8 16.75 -30.13 -35.41
CA ARG A 8 17.14 -28.86 -34.77
C ARG A 8 15.88 -28.23 -34.17
N LEU A 9 15.75 -28.24 -32.84
CA LEU A 9 14.76 -27.43 -32.13
C LEU A 9 15.28 -25.99 -32.06
N SER A 10 14.63 -25.07 -32.77
CA SER A 10 14.85 -23.64 -32.64
C SER A 10 14.07 -23.12 -31.44
N LEU A 11 14.78 -22.72 -30.38
CA LEU A 11 14.22 -22.08 -29.20
C LEU A 11 13.94 -20.61 -29.52
N VAL A 12 12.66 -20.25 -29.71
CA VAL A 12 12.23 -18.85 -29.83
C VAL A 12 11.99 -18.32 -28.41
N ALA A 13 12.91 -17.52 -27.91
CA ALA A 13 12.74 -16.80 -26.66
C ALA A 13 11.81 -15.60 -26.88
N LEU A 14 10.54 -15.72 -26.48
CA LEU A 14 9.64 -14.57 -26.36
C LEU A 14 10.06 -13.75 -25.13
N ALA A 15 10.75 -12.64 -25.35
CA ALA A 15 10.94 -11.60 -24.36
C ALA A 15 9.62 -10.83 -24.19
N ALA A 16 8.83 -11.20 -23.18
CA ALA A 16 7.69 -10.40 -22.75
C ALA A 16 8.20 -9.13 -22.06
N LEU A 17 8.28 -8.03 -22.82
CA LEU A 17 8.44 -6.69 -22.26
C LEU A 17 7.18 -6.36 -21.44
N ALA A 18 7.31 -6.35 -20.12
CA ALA A 18 6.27 -5.86 -19.24
C ALA A 18 5.99 -4.40 -19.58
N ALA A 19 4.79 -4.12 -20.11
CA ALA A 19 4.35 -2.75 -20.34
C ALA A 19 4.34 -2.00 -19.00
N PRO A 20 4.87 -0.77 -18.92
CA PRO A 20 4.78 0.03 -17.72
C PRO A 20 3.30 0.21 -17.39
N ALA A 21 2.94 0.02 -16.12
CA ALA A 21 1.60 0.28 -15.63
C ALA A 21 1.20 1.71 -16.04
N ALA A 22 0.11 1.84 -16.79
CA ALA A 22 -0.38 3.14 -17.22
C ALA A 22 -0.71 3.99 -16.00
N ALA A 23 -0.19 5.22 -15.94
CA ALA A 23 -0.51 6.13 -14.86
C ALA A 23 -2.01 6.46 -14.88
N ASP A 24 -2.66 6.39 -13.72
CA ASP A 24 -4.10 6.65 -13.57
C ASP A 24 -4.49 8.10 -13.90
N VAL A 25 -3.51 9.01 -13.85
CA VAL A 25 -3.61 10.41 -14.28
C VAL A 25 -2.38 10.79 -15.09
N ALA A 26 -2.60 11.44 -16.23
CA ALA A 26 -1.51 11.93 -17.07
C ALA A 26 -1.85 13.30 -17.69
N VAL A 27 -0.97 14.29 -17.57
CA VAL A 27 -1.11 15.51 -18.39
C VAL A 27 -0.65 15.19 -19.82
N VAL A 28 -1.59 15.23 -20.76
CA VAL A 28 -1.41 14.82 -22.16
C VAL A 28 -1.13 15.98 -23.11
N LYS A 29 -1.41 17.22 -22.68
CA LYS A 29 -1.11 18.43 -23.46
C LYS A 29 -0.79 19.58 -22.53
N GLY A 30 0.23 20.38 -22.86
CA GLY A 30 0.69 21.46 -21.97
C GLY A 30 1.17 20.92 -20.62
N GLY A 31 0.98 21.71 -19.57
CA GLY A 31 1.33 21.31 -18.21
C GLY A 31 2.24 22.28 -17.47
N PRO A 32 2.56 21.96 -16.20
CA PRO A 32 3.51 22.73 -15.40
C PRO A 32 4.95 22.58 -15.95
N ALA A 33 5.85 23.45 -15.49
CA ALA A 33 7.26 23.35 -15.79
C ALA A 33 7.85 21.99 -15.34
N ALA A 34 8.87 21.51 -16.05
CA ALA A 34 9.49 20.20 -15.77
C ALA A 34 9.95 20.05 -14.31
N ALA A 35 10.43 21.13 -13.69
CA ALA A 35 10.89 21.13 -12.31
C ALA A 35 9.74 20.93 -11.28
N THR A 36 8.53 21.40 -11.59
CA THR A 36 7.37 21.29 -10.69
C THR A 36 6.45 20.12 -11.06
N ARG A 37 6.67 19.53 -12.24
CA ARG A 37 5.85 18.45 -12.80
C ARG A 37 5.61 17.28 -11.83
N PRO A 38 6.62 16.74 -11.11
CA PRO A 38 6.38 15.63 -10.19
C PRO A 38 5.44 15.97 -9.02
N VAL A 39 5.48 17.22 -8.55
CA VAL A 39 4.62 17.70 -7.46
C VAL A 39 3.18 17.85 -7.96
N VAL A 40 3.00 18.36 -9.18
CA VAL A 40 1.69 18.48 -9.81
C VAL A 40 1.08 17.13 -10.13
N ASP A 41 1.84 16.20 -10.70
CA ASP A 41 1.38 14.85 -11.00
C ASP A 41 0.90 14.15 -9.72
N GLY A 42 1.60 14.38 -8.61
CA GLY A 42 1.20 13.91 -7.29
C GLY A 42 -0.11 14.50 -6.78
N ALA A 43 -0.25 15.83 -6.84
CA ALA A 43 -1.49 16.50 -6.43
C ALA A 43 -2.69 16.12 -7.33
N LEU A 44 -2.45 15.91 -8.63
CA LEU A 44 -3.46 15.39 -9.56
C LEU A 44 -3.86 13.94 -9.23
N SER A 45 -2.92 13.11 -8.79
CA SER A 45 -3.21 11.75 -8.32
C SER A 45 -4.06 11.77 -7.04
N GLU A 46 -3.78 12.68 -6.09
CA GLU A 46 -4.61 12.86 -4.89
C GLU A 46 -6.03 13.32 -5.25
N ALA A 47 -6.15 14.31 -6.13
CA ALA A 47 -7.45 14.77 -6.61
C ALA A 47 -8.23 13.63 -7.29
N HIS A 48 -7.57 12.81 -8.10
CA HIS A 48 -8.21 11.67 -8.79
C HIS A 48 -8.76 10.62 -7.83
N GLN A 49 -8.12 10.40 -6.68
CA GLN A 49 -8.66 9.51 -5.63
C GLN A 49 -9.97 10.06 -5.05
N ALA A 50 -10.07 11.38 -4.86
CA ALA A 50 -11.31 12.02 -4.41
C ALA A 50 -12.45 11.91 -5.44
N MET A 51 -12.13 11.64 -6.72
CA MET A 51 -13.11 11.48 -7.80
C MET A 51 -13.75 10.08 -7.86
N ALA A 52 -13.53 9.21 -6.88
CA ALA A 52 -14.15 7.88 -6.84
C ALA A 52 -15.68 7.92 -7.07
N VAL A 53 -16.36 8.97 -6.59
CA VAL A 53 -17.80 9.18 -6.80
C VAL A 53 -18.18 9.44 -8.27
N CYS A 54 -17.28 10.02 -9.06
CA CYS A 54 -17.50 10.33 -10.48
C CYS A 54 -17.49 9.08 -11.36
N TRP A 55 -16.91 7.98 -10.89
CA TRP A 55 -16.73 6.73 -11.64
C TRP A 55 -17.83 5.69 -11.39
N ARG A 56 -18.93 6.06 -10.71
CA ARG A 56 -20.04 5.14 -10.42
C ARG A 56 -20.74 4.61 -11.67
N ALA A 57 -20.74 5.40 -12.75
CA ALA A 57 -21.21 4.97 -14.06
C ALA A 57 -20.02 4.53 -14.93
N PRO A 58 -20.13 3.42 -15.69
CA PRO A 58 -19.09 3.01 -16.62
C PRO A 58 -18.80 4.13 -17.62
N THR A 59 -17.52 4.40 -17.88
CA THR A 59 -17.11 5.28 -18.98
C THR A 59 -16.44 4.46 -20.08
N ALA A 60 -16.61 4.85 -21.33
CA ALA A 60 -16.06 4.15 -22.49
C ALA A 60 -14.55 4.40 -22.71
N GLY A 61 -13.87 5.09 -21.78
CA GLY A 61 -12.47 5.47 -21.93
C GLY A 61 -12.02 6.54 -20.93
N PRO A 62 -10.76 7.03 -21.08
CA PRO A 62 -10.21 8.09 -20.26
C PRO A 62 -11.05 9.36 -20.34
N VAL A 63 -11.24 9.99 -19.20
CA VAL A 63 -11.91 11.29 -19.09
C VAL A 63 -10.87 12.38 -19.22
N ARG A 64 -11.05 13.28 -20.19
CA ARG A 64 -10.12 14.38 -20.44
C ARG A 64 -10.66 15.68 -19.88
N ILE A 65 -9.84 16.38 -19.11
CA ILE A 65 -10.17 17.67 -18.49
C ILE A 65 -9.16 18.73 -18.92
N LYS A 66 -9.64 19.89 -19.37
CA LYS A 66 -8.82 21.09 -19.56
C LYS A 66 -8.63 21.79 -18.24
N LEU A 67 -7.39 22.11 -17.91
CA LEU A 67 -7.00 22.81 -16.69
C LEU A 67 -6.32 24.13 -17.03
N ALA A 68 -6.67 25.16 -16.27
CA ALA A 68 -5.89 26.37 -16.10
C ALA A 68 -5.64 26.56 -14.61
N VAL A 69 -4.38 26.57 -14.21
CA VAL A 69 -3.95 26.80 -12.84
C VAL A 69 -3.37 28.21 -12.77
N ASP A 70 -3.81 28.99 -11.80
CA ASP A 70 -3.34 30.34 -11.56
C ASP A 70 -2.11 30.36 -10.65
N ARG A 71 -1.54 31.55 -10.40
CA ARG A 71 -0.28 31.69 -9.65
C ARG A 71 -0.41 31.22 -8.19
N ASP A 72 -1.59 31.34 -7.61
CA ASP A 72 -1.94 30.90 -6.25
C ASP A 72 -2.32 29.41 -6.17
N GLY A 73 -2.33 28.71 -7.31
CA GLY A 73 -2.74 27.31 -7.40
C GLY A 73 -4.24 27.11 -7.58
N THR A 74 -5.04 28.18 -7.70
CA THR A 74 -6.47 28.09 -8.03
C THR A 74 -6.65 27.42 -9.38
N VAL A 75 -7.58 26.47 -9.46
CA VAL A 75 -7.81 25.66 -10.67
C VAL A 75 -9.12 26.04 -11.33
N THR A 76 -9.07 26.41 -12.59
CA THR A 76 -10.22 26.40 -13.50
C THR A 76 -10.19 25.10 -14.29
N ALA A 77 -11.22 24.26 -14.11
CA ALA A 77 -11.33 22.98 -14.78
C ALA A 77 -12.56 22.91 -15.69
N THR A 78 -12.41 22.34 -16.88
CA THR A 78 -13.51 22.16 -17.83
C THR A 78 -13.41 20.80 -18.51
N ALA A 79 -14.52 20.06 -18.55
CA ALA A 79 -14.59 18.78 -19.23
C ALA A 79 -14.27 18.93 -20.72
N ALA A 80 -13.26 18.21 -21.22
CA ALA A 80 -12.94 18.13 -22.65
C ALA A 80 -13.65 16.93 -23.31
N THR A 81 -13.84 15.84 -22.57
CA THR A 81 -14.71 14.72 -22.96
C THR A 81 -16.16 14.95 -22.53
N LYS A 82 -17.12 14.45 -23.31
CA LYS A 82 -18.54 14.48 -22.95
C LYS A 82 -18.86 13.44 -21.87
N GLY A 83 -19.83 13.75 -21.01
CA GLY A 83 -20.40 12.81 -20.03
C GLY A 83 -20.41 13.32 -18.60
N ALA A 84 -21.27 12.72 -17.76
CA ALA A 84 -21.46 13.11 -16.37
C ALA A 84 -20.18 12.92 -15.53
N ALA A 85 -19.40 11.86 -15.79
CA ALA A 85 -18.14 11.62 -15.10
C ALA A 85 -17.11 12.73 -15.38
N ALA A 86 -17.06 13.24 -16.61
CA ALA A 86 -16.17 14.35 -16.98
C ALA A 86 -16.58 15.67 -16.32
N GLN A 87 -17.89 15.94 -16.25
CA GLN A 87 -18.41 17.11 -15.54
C GLN A 87 -18.16 17.03 -14.03
N CYS A 88 -18.36 15.85 -13.44
CA CYS A 88 -18.07 15.59 -12.03
C CYS A 88 -16.58 15.79 -11.71
N ALA A 89 -15.68 15.19 -12.50
CA ALA A 89 -14.24 15.33 -12.32
C ALA A 89 -13.77 16.78 -12.50
N ALA A 90 -14.32 17.51 -13.48
CA ALA A 90 -14.06 18.94 -13.64
C ALA A 90 -14.52 19.74 -12.41
N GLY A 91 -15.70 19.45 -11.87
CA GLY A 91 -16.21 20.11 -10.67
C GLY A 91 -15.32 19.89 -9.44
N ILE A 92 -14.82 18.68 -9.24
CA ILE A 92 -13.88 18.37 -8.14
C ILE A 92 -12.53 19.05 -8.36
N LEU A 93 -12.00 19.04 -9.59
CA LEU A 93 -10.73 19.73 -9.89
C LEU A 93 -10.83 21.24 -9.71
N ALA A 94 -11.98 21.85 -10.01
CA ALA A 94 -12.19 23.29 -9.88
C ALA A 94 -12.14 23.80 -8.43
N VAL A 95 -12.40 22.92 -7.45
CA VAL A 95 -12.29 23.26 -6.02
C VAL A 95 -10.97 22.82 -5.41
N TRP A 96 -10.09 22.18 -6.20
CA TRP A 96 -8.78 21.74 -5.76
C TRP A 96 -7.74 22.84 -5.96
N SER A 97 -6.69 22.84 -5.14
CA SER A 97 -5.52 23.70 -5.36
C SER A 97 -4.36 22.87 -5.88
N LEU A 98 -3.77 23.28 -7.00
CA LEU A 98 -2.63 22.59 -7.60
C LEU A 98 -1.34 23.41 -7.41
N PRO A 99 -0.26 22.80 -6.89
CA PRO A 99 1.03 23.48 -6.79
C PRO A 99 1.66 23.65 -8.19
N GLY A 100 2.81 24.31 -8.25
CA GLY A 100 3.64 24.33 -9.47
C GLY A 100 3.54 25.59 -10.33
N GLY A 101 2.86 26.64 -9.84
CA GLY A 101 2.73 27.93 -10.49
C GLY A 101 1.65 27.95 -11.58
N PRO A 102 1.54 29.04 -12.36
CA PRO A 102 0.50 29.16 -13.36
C PRO A 102 0.79 28.29 -14.59
N TRP A 103 -0.16 27.47 -15.02
CA TRP A 103 -0.03 26.65 -16.23
C TRP A 103 -1.38 26.30 -16.85
N LYS A 104 -1.37 25.89 -18.12
CA LYS A 104 -2.55 25.41 -18.84
C LYS A 104 -2.25 24.07 -19.50
N GLY A 105 -3.21 23.16 -19.49
CA GLY A 105 -3.03 21.84 -20.08
C GLY A 105 -4.30 21.00 -20.13
N GLU A 106 -4.15 19.79 -20.65
CA GLU A 106 -5.19 18.76 -20.65
C GLU A 106 -4.67 17.55 -19.87
N VAL A 107 -5.51 17.02 -18.98
CA VAL A 107 -5.23 15.81 -18.20
C VAL A 107 -6.18 14.71 -18.59
N ASP A 108 -5.64 13.51 -18.78
CA ASP A 108 -6.40 12.27 -18.92
C ASP A 108 -6.48 11.59 -17.56
N LEU A 109 -7.71 11.21 -17.19
CA LEU A 109 -8.06 10.49 -15.98
C LEU A 109 -8.57 9.11 -16.40
N ALA A 110 -7.87 8.05 -16.01
CA ALA A 110 -8.31 6.70 -16.28
C ALA A 110 -9.57 6.39 -15.43
N PRO A 111 -10.65 5.86 -16.02
CA PRO A 111 -11.78 5.37 -15.25
C PRO A 111 -11.39 4.08 -14.53
N GLY A 112 -11.74 3.98 -13.25
CA GLY A 112 -11.59 2.71 -12.53
C GLY A 112 -10.26 2.50 -11.81
N ALA A 113 -9.48 3.55 -11.53
CA ALA A 113 -8.56 3.46 -10.40
C ALA A 113 -9.41 3.43 -9.12
N ALA A 114 -9.76 2.22 -8.69
CA ALA A 114 -10.09 1.97 -7.30
C ALA A 114 -9.03 2.68 -6.45
N ALA A 115 -9.48 3.43 -5.43
CA ALA A 115 -8.66 4.24 -4.53
C ALA A 115 -7.22 3.75 -4.50
N ALA A 116 -6.30 4.53 -5.08
CA ALA A 116 -4.90 4.14 -5.14
C ALA A 116 -4.48 3.67 -3.74
N PRO A 117 -3.73 2.56 -3.64
CA PRO A 117 -3.33 1.99 -2.36
C PRO A 117 -2.82 3.11 -1.47
N ALA A 118 -3.43 3.26 -0.29
CA ALA A 118 -3.18 4.36 0.63
C ALA A 118 -1.68 4.66 0.69
N LEU A 119 -1.28 5.94 0.70
CA LEU A 119 0.11 6.39 0.63
C LEU A 119 1.11 5.52 1.45
N SER A 120 0.66 5.05 2.62
CA SER A 120 1.37 4.07 3.45
C SER A 120 1.74 2.77 2.73
N GLN A 121 0.82 2.13 1.99
CA GLN A 121 1.06 0.92 1.21
C GLN A 121 2.04 1.16 0.06
N ARG A 122 2.03 2.36 -0.55
CA ARG A 122 3.00 2.71 -1.60
C ARG A 122 4.40 2.85 -1.00
N ILE A 123 4.55 3.61 0.09
CA ILE A 123 5.80 3.74 0.84
C ILE A 123 6.31 2.37 1.29
N GLN A 124 5.42 1.49 1.76
CA GLN A 124 5.78 0.14 2.18
C GLN A 124 6.34 -0.72 1.05
N ARG A 125 5.73 -0.70 -0.14
CA ARG A 125 6.24 -1.48 -1.28
C ARG A 125 7.63 -1.03 -1.74
N GLU A 126 7.88 0.27 -1.76
CA GLU A 126 9.17 0.82 -2.16
C GLU A 126 10.25 0.60 -1.09
N LEU A 127 9.90 0.66 0.19
CA LEU A 127 10.83 0.26 1.26
C LEU A 127 11.09 -1.24 1.25
N ALA A 128 10.10 -2.06 0.88
CA ALA A 128 10.27 -3.51 0.76
C ALA A 128 11.21 -3.88 -0.40
N SER A 129 11.16 -3.18 -1.54
CA SER A 129 12.12 -3.43 -2.63
C SER A 129 13.56 -3.05 -2.23
N ALA A 130 13.73 -2.06 -1.34
CA ALA A 130 15.01 -1.70 -0.75
C ALA A 130 15.46 -2.60 0.42
N SER A 131 14.64 -3.57 0.85
CA SER A 131 14.89 -4.35 2.07
C SER A 131 16.13 -5.23 2.03
N ALA A 132 16.57 -5.66 0.84
CA ALA A 132 17.79 -6.46 0.68
C ALA A 132 19.03 -5.71 1.20
N SER A 133 19.17 -4.44 0.84
CA SER A 133 20.26 -3.56 1.30
C SER A 133 20.23 -3.33 2.81
N LEU A 134 19.04 -3.28 3.41
CA LEU A 134 18.87 -3.13 4.86
C LEU A 134 19.22 -4.41 5.60
N ARG A 135 18.86 -5.58 5.05
CA ARG A 135 19.19 -6.88 5.64
C ARG A 135 20.69 -7.20 5.56
N ALA A 136 21.38 -6.71 4.53
CA ALA A 136 22.84 -6.82 4.44
C ALA A 136 23.58 -6.18 5.64
N CYS A 137 22.94 -5.26 6.38
CA CYS A 137 23.50 -4.72 7.61
C CYS A 137 23.63 -5.75 8.76
N GLN A 138 22.99 -6.92 8.66
CA GLN A 138 23.18 -8.03 9.60
C GLN A 138 24.66 -8.46 9.67
N ASP A 139 25.41 -8.35 8.56
CA ASP A 139 26.82 -8.72 8.49
C ASP A 139 27.70 -7.87 9.43
N ARG A 140 27.22 -6.68 9.84
CA ARG A 140 27.90 -5.83 10.81
C ARG A 140 27.70 -6.28 12.26
N ALA A 141 26.72 -7.12 12.53
CA ALA A 141 26.46 -7.70 13.83
C ALA A 141 25.90 -9.14 13.70
N PRO A 142 26.69 -10.10 13.18
CA PRO A 142 26.18 -11.40 12.77
C PRO A 142 25.60 -12.22 13.94
N GLY A 143 25.93 -11.94 15.20
CA GLY A 143 25.36 -12.63 16.37
C GLY A 143 24.17 -11.94 17.04
N LYS A 144 23.69 -10.81 16.51
CA LYS A 144 22.67 -9.98 17.16
C LYS A 144 21.32 -10.15 16.46
N ALA A 145 20.34 -10.63 17.20
CA ALA A 145 18.96 -10.77 16.76
C ALA A 145 18.06 -9.79 17.51
N GLY A 146 17.09 -9.21 16.81
CA GLY A 146 16.11 -8.29 17.39
C GLY A 146 15.55 -7.30 16.38
N ALA A 147 14.76 -6.36 16.87
CA ALA A 147 14.12 -5.35 16.02
C ALA A 147 14.87 -4.02 16.06
N VAL A 148 14.99 -3.41 14.89
CA VAL A 148 15.48 -2.04 14.70
C VAL A 148 14.30 -1.18 14.31
N ALA A 149 14.01 -0.15 15.11
CA ALA A 149 13.02 0.85 14.79
C ALA A 149 13.68 2.03 14.08
N ILE A 150 13.12 2.45 12.96
CA ILE A 150 13.63 3.51 12.09
C ILE A 150 12.53 4.54 11.95
N LYS A 151 12.75 5.74 12.47
CA LYS A 151 11.90 6.91 12.22
C LYS A 151 12.53 7.73 11.11
N LEU A 152 11.78 7.95 10.05
CA LEU A 152 12.23 8.65 8.86
C LEU A 152 11.18 9.67 8.43
N ARG A 153 11.66 10.80 7.92
CA ARG A 153 10.83 11.85 7.34
C ARG A 153 11.03 11.82 5.83
N ILE A 154 9.96 11.60 5.09
CA ILE A 154 9.98 11.52 3.63
C ILE A 154 9.46 12.84 3.08
N ASN A 155 10.26 13.51 2.27
CA ASN A 155 9.87 14.75 1.61
C ASN A 155 8.91 14.48 0.44
N PRO A 156 8.13 15.49 0.00
CA PRO A 156 7.24 15.40 -1.16
C PRO A 156 7.88 14.80 -2.43
N ASP A 157 9.17 15.07 -2.64
CA ASP A 157 9.96 14.62 -3.78
C ASP A 157 10.44 13.15 -3.67
N GLY A 158 10.06 12.45 -2.58
CA GLY A 158 10.48 11.08 -2.30
C GLY A 158 11.87 10.96 -1.68
N SER A 159 12.56 12.07 -1.41
CA SER A 159 13.83 12.04 -0.66
C SER A 159 13.59 11.79 0.82
N ILE A 160 14.45 10.97 1.44
CA ILE A 160 14.44 10.78 2.89
C ILE A 160 15.32 11.85 3.53
N ALA A 161 14.79 12.55 4.52
CA ALA A 161 15.51 13.58 5.26
C ALA A 161 16.72 12.96 5.99
N LYS A 162 17.79 13.75 6.13
CA LYS A 162 19.07 13.27 6.69
C LYS A 162 19.02 12.94 8.18
N ASP A 163 17.97 13.36 8.88
CA ASP A 163 17.73 13.15 10.31
C ASP A 163 17.06 11.80 10.62
N VAL A 164 17.46 10.74 9.91
CA VAL A 164 16.99 9.36 10.16
C VAL A 164 17.35 8.95 11.58
N LYS A 165 16.34 8.67 12.40
CA LYS A 165 16.53 8.18 13.77
C LYS A 165 16.39 6.67 13.79
N VAL A 166 17.50 5.98 13.91
CA VAL A 166 17.55 4.53 14.15
C VAL A 166 17.62 4.28 15.65
N THR A 167 16.82 3.36 16.14
CA THR A 167 16.82 2.94 17.54
C THR A 167 16.83 1.42 17.58
N SER A 168 17.92 0.83 18.10
CA SER A 168 18.00 -0.59 18.34
C SER A 168 18.80 -0.91 19.60
N SER A 169 18.63 -2.14 20.08
CA SER A 169 19.48 -2.75 21.11
C SER A 169 20.60 -3.62 20.51
N LEU A 170 20.79 -3.57 19.18
CA LEU A 170 21.69 -4.48 18.43
C LEU A 170 23.11 -3.94 18.25
N GLY A 171 23.31 -2.65 18.53
CA GLY A 171 24.63 -2.01 18.59
C GLY A 171 24.87 -0.96 17.50
N ALA A 172 25.74 0.01 17.80
CA ALA A 172 25.96 1.21 16.98
C ALA A 172 26.45 0.92 15.54
N ALA A 173 27.18 -0.17 15.33
CA ALA A 173 27.67 -0.56 14.00
C ALA A 173 26.53 -0.97 13.04
N LEU A 174 25.53 -1.69 13.58
CA LEU A 174 24.34 -2.06 12.82
C LEU A 174 23.46 -0.83 12.60
N ASP A 175 23.26 0.00 13.63
CA ASP A 175 22.48 1.24 13.52
C ASP A 175 23.05 2.20 12.48
N GLY A 176 24.38 2.37 12.46
CA GLY A 176 25.07 3.20 11.48
C GLY A 176 24.92 2.68 10.05
N CYS A 177 25.02 1.36 9.84
CA CYS A 177 24.77 0.75 8.53
C CYS A 177 23.33 0.97 8.07
N VAL A 178 22.35 0.74 8.94
CA VAL A 178 20.94 0.92 8.64
C VAL A 178 20.63 2.38 8.32
N ALA A 179 21.17 3.33 9.09
CA ALA A 179 20.99 4.76 8.82
C ALA A 179 21.53 5.16 7.44
N GLN A 180 22.71 4.68 7.07
CA GLN A 180 23.30 4.93 5.74
C GLN A 180 22.49 4.29 4.61
N ALA A 181 22.09 3.03 4.78
CA ALA A 181 21.29 2.32 3.80
C ALA A 181 19.92 2.98 3.59
N VAL A 182 19.26 3.42 4.65
CA VAL A 182 17.99 4.17 4.57
C VAL A 182 18.19 5.53 3.89
N ALA A 183 19.24 6.28 4.25
CA ALA A 183 19.51 7.58 3.63
C ALA A 183 19.80 7.49 2.12
N ALA A 184 20.23 6.32 1.64
CA ALA A 184 20.45 6.05 0.22
C ALA A 184 19.17 5.64 -0.55
N ILE A 185 18.07 5.35 0.16
CA ILE A 185 16.80 5.02 -0.48
C ILE A 185 16.17 6.28 -1.06
N ARG A 186 15.77 6.21 -2.32
CA ARG A 186 15.00 7.24 -2.99
C ARG A 186 13.64 6.68 -3.38
N LEU A 187 12.60 7.23 -2.78
CA LEU A 187 11.22 6.86 -3.07
C LEU A 187 10.73 7.64 -4.28
N ALA A 188 9.70 7.14 -4.95
CA ALA A 188 8.98 7.92 -5.93
C ALA A 188 8.28 9.11 -5.23
N PRO A 189 8.07 10.24 -5.94
CA PRO A 189 7.36 11.39 -5.39
C PRO A 189 6.04 10.98 -4.74
N LEU A 190 5.84 11.38 -3.49
CA LEU A 190 4.71 10.96 -2.66
C LEU A 190 3.39 11.58 -3.11
N GLY A 191 3.47 12.70 -3.82
CA GLY A 191 2.33 13.50 -4.24
C GLY A 191 1.62 14.24 -3.13
N THR A 192 2.23 14.31 -1.94
CA THR A 192 1.79 15.15 -0.83
C THR A 192 2.50 16.49 -0.88
N ALA A 193 1.81 17.57 -0.52
CA ALA A 193 2.44 18.90 -0.41
C ALA A 193 3.41 19.01 0.78
N ALA A 194 3.23 18.18 1.81
CA ALA A 194 4.02 18.17 3.03
C ALA A 194 4.85 16.88 3.17
N ALA A 195 5.94 16.99 3.92
CA ALA A 195 6.74 15.84 4.31
C ALA A 195 5.96 14.94 5.27
N VAL A 196 6.14 13.62 5.13
CA VAL A 196 5.44 12.60 5.90
C VAL A 196 6.41 11.96 6.89
N ASN A 197 6.02 11.90 8.16
CA ASN A 197 6.74 11.12 9.16
C ASN A 197 6.30 9.67 9.07
N TYR A 198 7.27 8.76 8.92
CA TYR A 198 7.04 7.35 8.76
C TYR A 198 7.92 6.55 9.72
N GLN A 199 7.40 5.44 10.25
CA GLN A 199 8.15 4.56 11.14
C GLN A 199 8.19 3.15 10.55
N LEU A 200 9.40 2.63 10.38
CA LEU A 200 9.67 1.27 9.90
C LEU A 200 10.29 0.47 11.04
N ALA A 201 9.96 -0.82 11.12
CA ALA A 201 10.65 -1.76 12.00
C ALA A 201 11.22 -2.91 11.17
N ILE A 202 12.50 -3.22 11.36
CA ILE A 202 13.18 -4.32 10.67
C ILE A 202 13.63 -5.32 11.70
N LYS A 203 13.27 -6.59 11.51
CA LYS A 203 13.77 -7.69 12.34
C LYS A 203 15.03 -8.27 11.71
N PHE A 204 16.04 -8.42 12.55
CA PHE A 204 17.30 -9.08 12.29
C PHE A 204 17.29 -10.41 13.03
N ASP A 205 17.58 -11.51 12.34
CA ASP A 205 17.43 -12.87 12.87
C ASP A 205 18.72 -13.39 13.55
N GLY A 206 19.86 -12.70 13.36
CA GLY A 206 21.17 -13.18 13.83
C GLY A 206 21.63 -14.46 13.13
N ALA A 207 22.85 -14.91 13.43
CA ALA A 207 23.47 -16.08 12.82
C ALA A 207 22.87 -17.37 13.39
N ALA A 208 21.75 -17.78 12.81
CA ALA A 208 21.28 -19.15 12.75
C ALA A 208 20.53 -19.38 11.43
N ALA A 209 21.26 -19.53 10.32
CA ALA A 209 20.79 -20.22 9.12
C ALA A 209 21.96 -20.51 8.16
N GLY A 210 22.73 -21.56 8.47
CA GLY A 210 23.42 -22.31 7.43
C GLY A 210 22.40 -23.17 6.67
N ALA A 211 22.36 -23.00 5.34
CA ALA A 211 21.81 -23.91 4.33
C ALA A 211 20.50 -24.67 4.66
N THR A 212 19.37 -24.18 4.14
CA THR A 212 18.43 -24.97 3.32
C THR A 212 17.36 -24.05 2.73
N SER A 213 17.22 -24.13 1.40
CA SER A 213 16.07 -23.73 0.56
C SER A 213 15.36 -22.40 0.83
N ALA A 214 15.46 -21.53 -0.17
CA ALA A 214 14.58 -20.39 -0.39
C ALA A 214 13.09 -20.80 -0.30
N THR A 215 12.46 -20.46 0.82
CA THR A 215 11.02 -20.19 0.89
C THR A 215 10.90 -18.94 1.74
N SER A 216 10.56 -17.83 1.08
CA SER A 216 10.35 -16.53 1.71
C SER A 216 9.42 -16.61 2.92
N PRO A 217 9.80 -16.02 4.06
CA PRO A 217 8.88 -15.26 4.89
C PRO A 217 9.06 -13.78 4.51
N GLY A 218 8.04 -13.21 3.88
CA GLY A 218 7.98 -11.77 3.59
C GLY A 218 8.10 -10.92 4.87
N PRO A 219 8.54 -9.66 4.76
CA PRO A 219 8.67 -8.78 5.91
C PRO A 219 7.29 -8.53 6.54
N ALA A 220 7.25 -8.53 7.88
CA ALA A 220 6.04 -8.30 8.66
C ALA A 220 5.40 -6.96 8.29
N GLU A 221 4.31 -7.05 7.53
CA GLU A 221 3.31 -6.03 7.29
C GLU A 221 2.91 -5.37 8.62
N ALA A 222 2.68 -4.06 8.64
CA ALA A 222 1.67 -3.54 9.57
C ALA A 222 0.42 -4.37 9.25
N PRO A 223 -0.06 -5.19 10.18
CA PRO A 223 -0.79 -6.36 9.76
C PRO A 223 -2.08 -5.85 9.09
N THR A 224 -2.18 -6.13 7.78
CA THR A 224 -3.38 -5.91 7.00
C THR A 224 -4.18 -7.20 7.09
N ALA A 225 -5.50 -7.12 7.12
CA ALA A 225 -6.30 -8.32 7.17
C ALA A 225 -6.01 -9.20 5.95
N THR A 226 -5.47 -10.41 6.15
CA THR A 226 -5.21 -11.36 5.06
C THR A 226 -6.47 -12.18 4.83
N VAL A 227 -6.91 -12.25 3.58
CA VAL A 227 -8.11 -12.97 3.16
C VAL A 227 -7.73 -13.95 2.06
N GLU A 228 -8.05 -15.22 2.24
CA GLU A 228 -7.77 -16.28 1.27
C GLU A 228 -9.03 -17.15 1.11
N GLY A 229 -9.68 -17.12 -0.05
CA GLY A 229 -10.84 -17.96 -0.36
C GLY A 229 -11.87 -17.28 -1.27
N ALA A 230 -13.09 -17.82 -1.24
CA ALA A 230 -14.16 -17.45 -2.18
C ALA A 230 -14.71 -16.02 -1.99
N ARG A 231 -14.48 -15.36 -0.85
CA ARG A 231 -15.00 -14.00 -0.59
C ARG A 231 -14.00 -12.92 -0.95
N ALA A 232 -14.53 -11.82 -1.48
CA ALA A 232 -13.74 -10.64 -1.75
C ALA A 232 -13.26 -9.99 -0.44
N PRO A 233 -12.02 -9.48 -0.38
CA PRO A 233 -11.52 -8.77 0.80
C PRO A 233 -12.41 -7.60 1.27
N ALA A 234 -13.07 -6.91 0.32
CA ALA A 234 -13.97 -5.80 0.61
C ALA A 234 -15.24 -6.22 1.39
N GLU A 235 -15.77 -7.42 1.11
CA GLU A 235 -16.94 -7.97 1.81
C GLU A 235 -16.61 -8.25 3.28
N ILE A 236 -15.43 -8.82 3.52
CA ILE A 236 -14.94 -9.11 4.87
C ILE A 236 -14.63 -7.82 5.62
N ALA A 237 -14.02 -6.84 4.95
CA ALA A 237 -13.79 -5.52 5.54
C ALA A 237 -15.10 -4.87 5.98
N ALA A 238 -16.14 -4.87 5.14
CA ALA A 238 -17.45 -4.31 5.49
C ALA A 238 -18.11 -5.02 6.70
N ALA A 239 -18.00 -6.35 6.76
CA ALA A 239 -18.52 -7.12 7.89
C ALA A 239 -17.76 -6.81 9.19
N VAL A 240 -16.43 -6.68 9.12
CA VAL A 240 -15.58 -6.32 10.27
C VAL A 240 -15.83 -4.87 10.72
N GLU A 241 -16.02 -3.93 9.79
CA GLU A 241 -16.38 -2.54 10.11
C GLU A 241 -17.69 -2.46 10.88
N THR A 242 -18.68 -3.28 10.51
CA THR A 242 -19.95 -3.36 11.25
C THR A 242 -19.75 -3.85 12.68
N ALA A 243 -18.80 -4.76 12.91
CA ALA A 243 -18.44 -5.26 14.24
C ALA A 243 -17.47 -4.35 15.01
N ARG A 244 -16.86 -3.35 14.36
CA ARG A 244 -15.81 -2.50 14.93
C ARG A 244 -16.22 -1.82 16.25
N PRO A 245 -17.43 -1.25 16.41
CA PRO A 245 -17.83 -0.63 17.68
C PRO A 245 -17.85 -1.63 18.86
N ALA A 246 -18.25 -2.88 18.61
CA ALA A 246 -18.26 -3.93 19.63
C ALA A 246 -16.82 -4.39 19.96
N LEU A 247 -15.96 -4.53 18.94
CA LEU A 247 -14.54 -4.85 19.12
C LEU A 247 -13.79 -3.77 19.92
N THR A 248 -14.06 -2.50 19.66
CA THR A 248 -13.50 -1.38 20.44
C THR A 248 -13.88 -1.47 21.91
N ARG A 249 -15.14 -1.85 22.23
CA ARG A 249 -15.56 -2.04 23.62
C ARG A 249 -14.85 -3.21 24.28
N CYS A 250 -14.67 -4.32 23.56
CA CYS A 250 -13.93 -5.47 24.06
C CYS A 250 -12.46 -5.13 24.39
N LEU A 251 -11.82 -4.30 23.57
CA LEU A 251 -10.38 -4.04 23.62
C LEU A 251 -10.01 -2.72 24.32
N LYS A 252 -10.99 -1.96 24.83
CA LYS A 252 -10.76 -0.79 25.70
C LYS A 252 -9.80 -1.02 26.87
N PRO A 253 -9.78 -2.17 27.57
CA PRO A 253 -8.79 -2.44 28.63
C PRO A 253 -7.40 -2.86 28.10
N ALA A 254 -7.23 -2.98 26.78
CA ALA A 254 -6.01 -3.45 26.11
C ALA A 254 -5.42 -2.45 25.11
N THR A 255 -5.69 -1.15 25.31
CA THR A 255 -5.23 -0.05 24.45
C THR A 255 -3.73 -0.11 24.18
N GLY A 256 -3.34 0.08 22.92
CA GLY A 256 -1.94 0.09 22.47
C GLY A 256 -1.37 -1.30 22.19
N LYS A 257 -2.15 -2.37 22.36
CA LYS A 257 -1.72 -3.74 22.02
C LYS A 257 -2.27 -4.18 20.67
N LEU A 258 -1.48 -5.01 19.99
CA LEU A 258 -1.90 -5.71 18.78
C LEU A 258 -2.51 -7.06 19.16
N VAL A 259 -3.72 -7.32 18.69
CA VAL A 259 -4.38 -8.62 18.79
C VAL A 259 -4.51 -9.18 17.38
N VAL A 260 -4.01 -10.39 17.14
CA VAL A 260 -4.12 -11.05 15.83
C VAL A 260 -5.06 -12.23 15.97
N VAL A 261 -6.18 -12.19 15.25
CA VAL A 261 -7.19 -13.26 15.25
C VAL A 261 -7.18 -13.98 13.91
N ARG A 262 -7.26 -15.30 13.93
CA ARG A 262 -7.51 -16.13 12.74
C ARG A 262 -8.86 -16.79 12.87
N PHE A 263 -9.63 -16.79 11.79
CA PHE A 263 -10.89 -17.51 11.72
C PHE A 263 -11.18 -17.93 10.28
N THR A 264 -12.12 -18.85 10.11
CA THR A 264 -12.60 -19.30 8.81
C THR A 264 -14.07 -18.98 8.70
N ILE A 265 -14.47 -18.34 7.61
CA ILE A 265 -15.87 -18.13 7.25
C ILE A 265 -16.28 -19.32 6.38
N ARG A 266 -17.33 -20.03 6.77
CA ARG A 266 -17.90 -21.15 6.01
C ARG A 266 -18.63 -20.64 4.76
N ALA A 267 -18.93 -21.57 3.86
CA ALA A 267 -19.79 -21.31 2.70
C ALA A 267 -21.18 -20.78 3.11
N ASP A 268 -21.71 -21.22 4.27
CA ASP A 268 -23.00 -20.76 4.82
C ASP A 268 -22.97 -19.35 5.45
N GLY A 269 -21.80 -18.70 5.47
CA GLY A 269 -21.63 -17.35 6.02
C GLY A 269 -21.33 -17.27 7.51
N THR A 270 -21.26 -18.40 8.23
CA THR A 270 -20.90 -18.45 9.66
C THR A 270 -19.39 -18.56 9.87
N THR A 271 -18.90 -18.22 11.07
CA THR A 271 -17.46 -18.35 11.39
C THR A 271 -17.15 -19.64 12.17
N LYS A 272 -15.95 -20.19 11.94
CA LYS A 272 -15.38 -21.34 12.66
C LYS A 272 -13.88 -21.15 12.87
N ASN A 273 -13.26 -22.06 13.64
CA ASN A 273 -11.81 -22.10 13.86
C ASN A 273 -11.23 -20.78 14.35
N LEU A 274 -11.95 -20.11 15.25
CA LEU A 274 -11.55 -18.79 15.73
C LEU A 274 -10.46 -18.91 16.81
N VAL A 275 -9.25 -18.45 16.47
CA VAL A 275 -8.05 -18.56 17.29
C VAL A 275 -7.38 -17.20 17.40
N ILE A 276 -7.02 -16.81 18.63
CA ILE A 276 -6.18 -15.63 18.87
C ILE A 276 -4.73 -16.07 18.79
N LYS A 277 -4.01 -15.59 17.78
CA LYS A 277 -2.58 -15.84 17.55
C LYS A 277 -1.70 -14.94 18.40
N GLU A 278 -2.11 -13.70 18.59
CA GLU A 278 -1.45 -12.72 19.46
C GLU A 278 -2.50 -12.16 20.42
N SER A 279 -2.31 -12.39 21.72
CA SER A 279 -3.25 -12.05 22.79
C SER A 279 -3.10 -10.60 23.23
N SER A 280 -4.21 -10.00 23.67
CA SER A 280 -4.20 -8.70 24.36
C SER A 280 -3.54 -8.77 25.74
N GLY A 281 -3.27 -9.96 26.27
CA GLY A 281 -2.87 -10.19 27.65
C GLY A 281 -4.02 -10.00 28.66
N GLN A 282 -5.26 -9.86 28.18
CA GLN A 282 -6.47 -9.75 28.99
C GLN A 282 -7.46 -10.83 28.56
N ALA A 283 -7.62 -11.89 29.36
CA ALA A 283 -8.44 -13.06 29.00
C ALA A 283 -9.91 -12.69 28.72
N THR A 284 -10.47 -11.71 29.45
CA THR A 284 -11.84 -11.21 29.28
C THR A 284 -12.00 -10.44 27.97
N ALA A 285 -11.02 -9.61 27.60
CA ALA A 285 -10.99 -8.89 26.33
C ALA A 285 -10.89 -9.86 25.15
N ASP A 286 -9.98 -10.83 25.25
CA ASP A 286 -9.80 -11.89 24.27
C ASP A 286 -11.09 -12.71 24.08
N ALA A 287 -11.74 -13.14 25.17
CA ALA A 287 -13.02 -13.86 25.11
C ALA A 287 -14.13 -13.04 24.44
N CYS A 288 -14.23 -11.74 24.75
CA CYS A 288 -15.16 -10.81 24.13
C CYS A 288 -14.92 -10.69 22.61
N VAL A 289 -13.66 -10.56 22.17
CA VAL A 289 -13.31 -10.55 20.75
C VAL A 289 -13.73 -11.85 20.05
N LYS A 290 -13.50 -13.01 20.68
CA LYS A 290 -13.95 -14.29 20.13
C LYS A 290 -15.47 -14.36 19.98
N GLN A 291 -16.22 -13.83 20.94
CA GLN A 291 -17.68 -13.82 20.89
C GLN A 291 -18.20 -12.91 19.77
N VAL A 292 -17.66 -11.69 19.65
CA VAL A 292 -18.08 -10.74 18.61
C VAL A 292 -17.79 -11.28 17.21
N LEU A 293 -16.57 -11.76 16.97
CA LEU A 293 -16.20 -12.31 15.67
C LEU A 293 -16.88 -13.66 15.39
N GLY A 294 -17.15 -14.46 16.44
CA GLY A 294 -17.94 -15.69 16.36
C GLY A 294 -19.38 -15.46 15.88
N GLY A 295 -19.94 -14.29 16.20
CA GLY A 295 -21.29 -13.88 15.79
C GLY A 295 -21.38 -13.25 14.40
N LEU A 296 -20.27 -13.09 13.67
CA LEU A 296 -20.29 -12.54 12.32
C LEU A 296 -21.09 -13.44 11.37
N LYS A 297 -22.02 -12.83 10.64
CA LYS A 297 -22.77 -13.47 9.55
C LYS A 297 -22.50 -12.74 8.26
N LEU A 298 -22.07 -13.47 7.24
CA LEU A 298 -21.86 -12.97 5.89
C LEU A 298 -22.85 -13.66 4.92
N ALA A 299 -22.97 -13.16 3.69
CA ALA A 299 -23.79 -13.79 2.65
C ALA A 299 -23.31 -15.22 2.38
N THR A 300 -24.06 -16.07 1.69
CA THR A 300 -23.53 -17.40 1.31
C THR A 300 -22.48 -17.28 0.19
N ALA A 301 -21.52 -18.20 0.16
CA ALA A 301 -20.45 -18.26 -0.85
C ALA A 301 -20.23 -19.70 -1.32
N SER A 302 -19.53 -19.87 -2.44
CA SER A 302 -19.26 -21.19 -3.04
C SER A 302 -18.25 -22.04 -2.26
N ASP A 303 -17.40 -21.42 -1.44
CA ASP A 303 -16.38 -22.10 -0.65
C ASP A 303 -16.06 -21.31 0.63
N GLU A 304 -15.23 -21.90 1.49
CA GLU A 304 -14.74 -21.28 2.72
C GLU A 304 -13.76 -20.13 2.44
N THR A 305 -13.61 -19.25 3.43
CA THR A 305 -12.63 -18.16 3.36
C THR A 305 -11.87 -18.08 4.68
N LYS A 306 -10.54 -18.15 4.60
CA LYS A 306 -9.64 -17.99 5.74
C LYS A 306 -9.31 -16.53 5.91
N VAL A 307 -9.39 -16.06 7.16
CA VAL A 307 -9.14 -14.67 7.51
C VAL A 307 -8.10 -14.60 8.62
N VAL A 308 -7.11 -13.75 8.43
CA VAL A 308 -6.18 -13.29 9.47
C VAL A 308 -6.49 -11.82 9.71
N LEU A 309 -7.11 -11.50 10.84
CA LEU A 309 -7.54 -10.16 11.19
C LEU A 309 -6.70 -9.60 12.34
N PRO A 310 -5.85 -8.61 12.06
CA PRO A 310 -5.18 -7.84 13.07
C PRO A 310 -6.05 -6.69 13.59
N LEU A 311 -6.01 -6.51 14.90
CA LEU A 311 -6.80 -5.55 15.65
C LEU A 311 -5.87 -4.69 16.49
N ARG A 312 -5.91 -3.37 16.25
CA ARG A 312 -5.24 -2.36 17.07
C ARG A 312 -6.29 -1.36 17.54
N PHE A 313 -6.28 -1.09 18.85
CA PHE A 313 -7.18 -0.16 19.51
C PHE A 313 -6.42 0.65 20.55
#